data_AF-A0A938F430-F1
#
_entry.id   AF-A0A938F430-F1
#
_cell.length_a   1.000
_cell.length_b   1.000
_cell.length_c   1.000
_cell.angle_alpha   90.00
_cell.angle_beta   90.00
_cell.angle_gamma   90.00
#
_symmetry.space_group_name_H-M   'P 1'
#
loop_
_entity.id
_entity.type
_entity.pdbx_description
1 polymer ?
#
loop_
_entity_poly.entity_id
_entity_poly.type
_entity_poly.pdbx_seq_one_letter_code
_entity_poly.pdbx_strand_id
1 'polypeptide(L)'
;MRKVILFVLVAAGGRLNINGTVKEDLIAAGGFIDVGGHIKDDVRMAGGNVTLRGTVDDDVIMAGGQLLIERDAKIGGDLVVSGGSIVVNGAN
;
A
#
# COMPACT_ATOMS: atom_id res chain seq x y z
N MET A 1 -16.41 4.41 12.17
CA MET A 1 -16.04 3.01 12.44
C MET A 1 -14.91 2.61 11.48
N ARG A 2 -13.79 2.07 11.95
CA ARG A 2 -12.74 1.53 11.08
C ARG A 2 -13.16 0.12 10.64
N LYS A 3 -13.15 -0.17 9.33
CA LYS A 3 -13.41 -1.52 8.82
C LYS A 3 -12.16 -2.37 9.08
N VAL A 4 -12.35 -3.57 9.62
CA VAL A 4 -11.29 -4.56 9.83
C VAL A 4 -11.59 -5.74 8.92
N ILE A 5 -10.59 -6.18 8.18
CA ILE A 5 -10.65 -7.35 7.30
C ILE A 5 -9.79 -8.43 7.95
N LEU A 6 -10.39 -9.59 8.18
CA LEU A 6 -9.81 -10.67 8.98
C LEU A 6 -8.77 -11.51 8.23
N PHE A 7 -8.77 -11.45 6.90
CA PHE A 7 -7.91 -12.24 6.01
C PHE A 7 -7.27 -11.35 4.95
N VAL A 8 -6.68 -11.95 3.91
CA VAL A 8 -6.24 -11.29 2.69
C VAL A 8 -7.34 -10.39 2.09
N LEU A 9 -6.96 -9.18 1.70
CA LEU A 9 -7.79 -8.30 0.88
C LEU A 9 -7.27 -8.29 -0.56
N VAL A 10 -8.11 -8.70 -1.50
CA VAL A 10 -7.89 -8.49 -2.94
C VAL A 10 -8.85 -7.42 -3.45
N ALA A 11 -8.32 -6.37 -4.07
CA ALA A 11 -9.12 -5.25 -4.58
C ALA A 11 -8.66 -4.78 -5.97
N ALA A 12 -9.61 -4.47 -6.84
CA ALA A 12 -9.33 -3.86 -8.14
C ALA A 12 -10.35 -2.76 -8.49
N GLY A 13 -9.90 -1.69 -9.17
CA GLY A 13 -10.81 -0.64 -9.62
C GLY A 13 -10.11 0.65 -10.07
N GLY A 14 -10.89 1.63 -10.54
CA GLY A 14 -10.33 2.93 -10.97
C GLY A 14 -9.70 3.72 -9.83
N ARG A 15 -10.34 3.73 -8.66
CA ARG A 15 -9.85 4.38 -7.43
C ARG A 15 -10.08 3.46 -6.23
N LEU A 16 -9.01 3.15 -5.50
CA LEU A 16 -9.02 2.35 -4.27
C LEU A 16 -8.56 3.22 -3.10
N ASN A 17 -9.31 3.17 -2.00
CA ASN A 17 -8.94 3.85 -0.76
C ASN A 17 -9.06 2.88 0.42
N ILE A 18 -7.91 2.49 0.98
CA ILE A 18 -7.78 1.43 1.97
C ILE A 18 -7.31 2.08 3.29
N ASN A 19 -8.28 2.47 4.12
CA ASN A 19 -8.05 3.08 5.44
C ASN A 19 -8.27 2.12 6.62
N GLY A 20 -8.72 0.90 6.33
CA GLY A 20 -9.02 -0.13 7.32
C GLY A 20 -7.79 -0.93 7.74
N THR A 21 -7.94 -1.78 8.75
CA THR A 21 -6.92 -2.78 9.07
C THR A 21 -7.14 -4.03 8.22
N VAL A 22 -6.09 -4.55 7.60
CA VAL A 22 -6.06 -5.86 6.95
C VAL A 22 -5.17 -6.75 7.82
N LYS A 23 -5.70 -7.90 8.24
CA LYS A 23 -5.04 -8.79 9.21
C LYS A 23 -4.00 -9.72 8.59
N GLU A 24 -3.96 -9.82 7.27
CA GLU A 24 -2.98 -10.56 6.47
C GLU A 24 -2.57 -9.64 5.29
N ASP A 25 -2.40 -10.20 4.10
CA ASP A 25 -1.92 -9.52 2.90
C ASP A 25 -2.92 -8.55 2.26
N LEU A 26 -2.37 -7.53 1.61
CA LEU A 26 -3.08 -6.69 0.65
C LEU A 26 -2.58 -6.94 -0.77
N ILE A 27 -3.49 -7.29 -1.68
CA ILE A 27 -3.24 -7.31 -3.12
C ILE A 27 -4.17 -6.30 -3.81
N ALA A 28 -3.62 -5.26 -4.44
CA ALA A 28 -4.41 -4.18 -5.02
C ALA A 28 -3.95 -3.77 -6.43
N ALA A 29 -4.91 -3.56 -7.35
CA ALA A 29 -4.63 -3.06 -8.69
C ALA A 29 -5.60 -1.94 -9.10
N GLY A 30 -5.10 -0.80 -9.57
CA GLY A 30 -6.00 0.30 -9.93
C GLY A 30 -5.35 1.52 -10.57
N GLY A 31 -6.18 2.47 -11.01
CA GLY A 31 -5.68 3.75 -11.54
C GLY A 31 -5.05 4.60 -10.44
N PHE A 32 -5.79 4.75 -9.34
CA PHE A 32 -5.38 5.46 -8.13
C PHE A 32 -5.52 4.57 -6.91
N ILE A 33 -4.46 4.39 -6.13
CA ILE A 33 -4.47 3.59 -4.90
C ILE A 33 -3.94 4.44 -3.75
N ASP A 34 -4.72 4.61 -2.68
CA ASP A 34 -4.31 5.25 -1.43
C ASP A 34 -4.45 4.25 -0.28
N VAL A 35 -3.33 3.90 0.36
CA VAL A 35 -3.26 2.99 1.51
C VAL A 35 -2.84 3.77 2.75
N GLY A 36 -3.82 4.10 3.60
CA GLY A 36 -3.60 4.72 4.92
C GLY A 36 -3.94 3.81 6.10
N GLY A 37 -4.28 2.55 5.81
CA GLY A 37 -4.61 1.52 6.79
C GLY A 37 -3.38 0.90 7.47
N HIS A 38 -3.65 -0.13 8.27
CA HIS A 38 -2.60 -0.99 8.85
C HIS A 38 -2.71 -2.37 8.21
N ILE A 39 -1.68 -2.78 7.48
CA ILE A 39 -1.55 -4.11 6.90
C ILE A 39 -0.62 -4.91 7.80
N LYS A 40 -1.10 -6.06 8.26
CA LYS A 40 -0.43 -6.87 9.27
C LYS A 40 0.63 -7.82 8.73
N ASP A 41 0.70 -7.94 7.42
CA ASP A 41 1.61 -8.80 6.69
C ASP A 41 2.06 -8.04 5.43
N ASP A 42 2.08 -8.66 4.25
CA ASP A 42 2.62 -8.06 3.03
C ASP A 42 1.67 -7.12 2.28
N VAL A 43 2.25 -6.22 1.48
CA VAL A 43 1.54 -5.44 0.45
C VAL A 43 2.10 -5.71 -0.94
N ARG A 44 1.22 -6.03 -1.88
CA ARG A 44 1.51 -6.12 -3.31
C ARG A 44 0.52 -5.23 -4.07
N MET A 45 0.99 -4.13 -4.65
CA MET A 45 0.10 -3.22 -5.37
C MET A 45 0.67 -2.64 -6.66
N ALA A 46 -0.20 -2.45 -7.64
CA ALA A 46 0.17 -1.88 -8.93
C ALA A 46 -0.85 -0.85 -9.42
N GLY A 47 -0.39 0.33 -9.87
CA GLY A 47 -1.30 1.34 -10.38
C GLY A 47 -0.69 2.52 -11.11
N GLY A 48 -1.53 3.41 -11.63
CA GLY A 48 -1.07 4.64 -12.29
C GLY A 48 -0.45 5.61 -11.29
N ASN A 49 -1.16 5.86 -10.19
CA ASN A 49 -0.73 6.69 -9.07
C ASN A 49 -0.99 5.93 -7.75
N VAL A 50 0.06 5.68 -6.97
CA VAL A 50 -0.01 4.85 -5.77
C VAL A 50 0.64 5.59 -4.60
N THR A 51 -0.12 5.74 -3.51
CA THR A 51 0.34 6.36 -2.27
C THR A 51 0.25 5.37 -1.11
N LEU A 52 1.37 5.20 -0.40
CA LEU A 52 1.43 4.50 0.88
C LEU A 52 1.71 5.50 1.99
N ARG A 53 0.81 5.58 2.97
CA ARG A 53 0.94 6.43 4.17
C ARG A 53 0.60 5.69 5.47
N GLY A 54 0.24 4.41 5.35
CA GLY A 54 -0.09 3.51 6.44
C GLY A 54 1.10 2.72 6.97
N THR A 55 0.82 1.79 7.87
CA THR A 55 1.82 0.84 8.38
C THR A 55 1.65 -0.51 7.67
N VAL A 56 2.76 -1.09 7.28
CA VAL A 56 2.90 -2.45 6.79
C VAL A 56 3.88 -3.16 7.72
N ASP A 57 3.42 -4.22 8.39
CA ASP A 57 4.23 -4.91 9.40
C ASP A 57 5.36 -5.77 8.76
N ASP A 58 5.26 -6.11 7.46
CA ASP A 58 6.27 -6.86 6.71
C ASP A 58 6.65 -6.17 5.37
N ASP A 59 6.67 -6.90 4.25
CA ASP A 59 7.23 -6.43 2.96
C ASP A 59 6.24 -5.60 2.13
N VAL A 60 6.80 -4.70 1.30
CA VAL A 60 6.05 -3.90 0.33
C VAL A 60 6.62 -4.04 -1.07
N ILE A 61 5.77 -4.47 -2.00
CA ILE A 61 6.04 -4.45 -3.44
C ILE A 61 5.06 -3.49 -4.12
N MET A 62 5.59 -2.44 -4.75
CA MET A 62 4.81 -1.44 -5.48
C MET A 62 5.28 -1.26 -6.91
N ALA A 63 4.35 -1.21 -7.87
CA ALA A 63 4.65 -0.87 -9.25
C ALA A 63 3.72 0.23 -9.78
N GLY A 64 4.23 1.16 -10.59
CA GLY A 64 3.34 2.17 -11.18
C GLY A 64 3.96 3.33 -11.94
N GLY A 65 3.12 4.26 -12.36
CA GLY A 65 3.57 5.50 -13.02
C GLY A 65 4.18 6.48 -12.02
N GLN A 66 3.42 6.81 -10.99
CA GLN A 66 3.80 7.72 -9.90
C GLN A 66 3.61 7.00 -8.56
N LEU A 67 4.69 6.86 -7.81
CA LEU A 67 4.71 6.17 -6.52
C LEU A 67 5.15 7.15 -5.44
N LEU A 68 4.37 7.24 -4.37
CA LEU A 68 4.66 8.06 -3.21
C LEU A 68 4.58 7.22 -1.94
N ILE A 69 5.69 7.12 -1.22
CA ILE A 69 5.71 6.61 0.14
C ILE A 69 5.87 7.82 1.06
N GLU A 70 4.81 8.12 1.80
CA GLU A 70 4.71 9.30 2.66
C GLU A 70 5.59 9.17 3.91
N ARG A 71 5.88 10.30 4.55
CA ARG A 71 6.72 10.35 5.76
C ARG A 71 6.15 9.50 6.91
N ASP A 72 4.83 9.42 7.02
CA ASP A 72 4.14 8.67 8.07
C ASP A 72 4.08 7.16 7.80
N ALA A 73 4.49 6.72 6.61
CA ALA A 73 4.51 5.31 6.26
C ALA A 73 5.57 4.55 7.07
N LYS A 74 5.23 3.35 7.51
CA LYS A 74 6.16 2.42 8.18
C LYS A 74 6.12 1.08 7.47
N ILE A 75 7.29 0.53 7.22
CA ILE A 75 7.47 -0.75 6.54
C ILE A 75 8.40 -1.57 7.43
N GLY A 76 7.90 -2.70 7.92
CA GLY A 76 8.65 -3.56 8.83
C GLY A 76 9.75 -4.36 8.14
N GLY A 77 9.51 -4.75 6.89
CA GLY A 77 10.43 -5.49 6.04
C GLY A 77 11.03 -4.67 4.90
N ASP A 78 11.16 -5.31 3.74
CA ASP A 78 11.78 -4.75 2.55
C ASP A 78 10.79 -3.89 1.74
N LEU A 79 11.31 -2.84 1.11
CA LEU A 79 10.58 -2.02 0.14
C LEU A 79 11.15 -2.26 -1.26
N VAL A 80 10.35 -2.88 -2.13
CA VAL A 80 10.64 -3.07 -3.55
C VAL A 80 9.70 -2.21 -4.39
N VAL A 81 10.26 -1.26 -5.15
CA VAL A 81 9.49 -0.30 -5.95
C VAL A 81 9.99 -0.24 -7.38
N SER A 82 9.07 -0.16 -8.33
CA SER A 82 9.38 0.04 -9.75
C SER A 82 8.37 0.96 -10.40
N GLY A 83 8.84 2.07 -10.99
CA GLY A 83 7.94 3.03 -11.61
C GLY A 83 8.63 4.18 -12.33
N GLY A 84 7.82 5.05 -12.92
CA GLY A 84 8.31 6.21 -13.67
C GLY A 84 8.84 7.32 -12.77
N SER A 85 8.05 7.72 -11.77
CA SER A 85 8.44 8.67 -10.72
C SER A 85 8.21 8.03 -9.36
N ILE A 86 9.25 8.03 -8.52
CA ILE A 86 9.24 7.41 -7.20
C ILE A 86 9.74 8.42 -6.19
N VAL A 87 8.91 8.71 -5.19
CA VAL A 87 9.26 9.57 -4.05
C VAL A 87 9.10 8.77 -2.78
N VAL A 88 10.18 8.68 -2.00
CA VAL A 88 10.20 8.00 -0.69
C VAL A 88 10.54 9.04 0.37
N ASN A 89 9.52 9.51 1.07
CA ASN A 89 9.65 10.48 2.16
C ASN A 89 9.83 9.80 3.52
N GLY A 90 9.42 8.53 3.64
CA GLY A 90 9.61 7.68 4.81
C GLY A 90 9.63 6.20 4.38
N ALA A 91 10.49 5.40 5.00
CA ALA A 91 10.53 3.95 4.89
C ALA A 91 11.47 3.47 6.01
N ASN A 92 10.86 3.27 7.19
CA ASN A 92 11.49 3.23 8.52
C ASN A 92 12.12 4.56 8.96
#